data_AF-A0AAE0NPR6-F1
#
_entry.id   AF-A0AAE0NPR6-F1
#
_cell.length_a   1.000
_cell.length_b   1.000
_cell.length_c   1.000
_cell.angle_alpha   90.00
_cell.angle_beta   90.00
_cell.angle_gamma   90.00
#
_symmetry.space_group_name_H-M   'P 1'
#
loop_
_entity.id
_entity.type
_entity.pdbx_description
1 polymer ?
#
loop_
_entity_poly.entity_id
_entity_poly.type
_entity_poly.pdbx_seq_one_letter_code
_entity_poly.pdbx_strand_id
1 'polypeptide(L)'
;MAVINYAYTAPVNRPGQPTLTHAQVWAGLECKVRHGDEFVPAIAECTVISDETTKNANETIVTRDILLNPGNGLNSNATKRLSLREVCTQLAPYRIDFVMENGTMITNSVSSGAEPSELYLTSLFSWRHPDVKDGSAEVEALAAKHEATAKAAVETTLVTMRRLVSEGKINA
;
A
#
# COMPACT_ATOMS: atom_id res chain seq x y z
N MET A 1 2.37 -12.14 20.78
CA MET A 1 2.10 -11.51 19.48
C MET A 1 3.41 -11.24 18.79
N ALA A 2 3.57 -11.75 17.58
CA ALA A 2 4.68 -11.42 16.71
C ALA A 2 4.34 -10.16 15.90
N VAL A 3 5.36 -9.35 15.62
CA VAL A 3 5.29 -8.22 14.70
C VAL A 3 6.33 -8.45 13.62
N ILE A 4 5.90 -8.40 12.38
CA ILE A 4 6.80 -8.54 11.24
C ILE A 4 6.90 -7.18 10.58
N ASN A 5 8.09 -6.59 10.63
CA ASN A 5 8.39 -5.32 9.99
C ASN A 5 9.21 -5.56 8.74
N TYR A 6 8.86 -4.88 7.66
CA TYR A 6 9.62 -4.93 6.42
C TYR A 6 9.52 -3.60 5.68
N ALA A 7 10.56 -3.23 4.93
CA ALA A 7 10.53 -2.08 4.06
C ALA A 7 11.05 -2.50 2.68
N TYR A 8 10.37 -2.04 1.63
CA TYR A 8 10.80 -2.23 0.26
C TYR A 8 10.75 -0.92 -0.49
N THR A 9 11.83 -0.62 -1.21
CA THR A 9 11.96 0.56 -2.04
C THR A 9 12.21 0.13 -3.48
N ALA A 10 11.49 0.75 -4.41
CA ALA A 10 11.73 0.60 -5.83
C ALA A 10 11.86 1.96 -6.51
N PRO A 11 12.77 2.12 -7.48
CA PRO A 11 12.76 3.30 -8.34
C PRO A 11 11.44 3.33 -9.11
N VAL A 12 10.75 4.46 -9.06
CA VAL A 12 9.52 4.70 -9.81
C VAL A 12 9.81 4.56 -11.28
N ASN A 13 10.89 5.17 -11.77
CA ASN A 13 11.26 5.21 -13.18
C ASN A 13 12.45 4.28 -13.46
N ARG A 14 12.26 3.30 -14.36
CA ARG A 14 13.29 2.35 -14.80
C ARG A 14 13.47 2.42 -16.31
N PRO A 15 14.66 2.13 -16.84
CA PRO A 15 14.87 2.02 -18.28
C PRO A 15 13.86 1.09 -18.95
N GLY A 16 13.30 1.51 -20.08
CA GLY A 16 12.35 0.72 -20.87
C GLY A 16 10.89 0.75 -20.39
N GLN A 17 10.56 1.56 -19.37
CA GLN A 17 9.18 1.76 -18.92
C GLN A 17 8.73 3.22 -19.15
N PRO A 18 7.42 3.47 -19.40
CA PRO A 18 6.88 4.84 -19.37
C PRO A 18 7.27 5.55 -18.07
N THR A 19 7.73 6.79 -18.19
CA THR A 19 8.11 7.62 -17.05
C THR A 19 6.87 8.17 -16.36
N LEU A 20 6.85 8.13 -15.03
CA LEU A 20 5.85 8.78 -14.20
C LEU A 20 6.45 10.05 -13.59
N THR A 21 5.69 11.14 -13.62
CA THR A 21 6.01 12.36 -12.85
C THR A 21 5.62 12.18 -11.39
N HIS A 22 6.15 13.04 -10.51
CA HIS A 22 5.76 13.04 -9.10
C HIS A 22 4.25 13.20 -8.92
N ALA A 23 3.63 14.13 -9.66
CA ALA A 23 2.19 14.38 -9.62
C ALA A 23 1.37 13.13 -10.01
N GLN A 24 1.80 12.41 -11.05
CA GLN A 24 1.15 11.15 -11.47
C GLN A 24 1.29 10.05 -10.42
N VAL A 25 2.45 9.93 -9.77
CA VAL A 25 2.65 8.96 -8.68
C VAL A 25 1.72 9.32 -7.53
N TRP A 26 1.65 10.59 -7.13
CA TRP A 26 0.79 11.03 -6.04
C TRP A 26 -0.68 10.73 -6.35
N ALA A 27 -1.18 11.14 -7.51
CA ALA A 27 -2.55 10.85 -7.94
C ALA A 27 -2.84 9.34 -8.01
N GLY A 28 -1.83 8.52 -8.34
CA GLY A 28 -1.93 7.07 -8.25
C GLY A 28 -2.06 6.54 -6.83
N LEU A 29 -1.38 7.13 -5.85
CA LEU A 29 -1.53 6.78 -4.44
C LEU A 29 -2.89 7.21 -3.91
N GLU A 30 -3.39 8.39 -4.30
CA GLU A 30 -4.75 8.85 -3.98
C GLU A 30 -5.82 7.92 -4.56
N CYS A 31 -5.62 7.43 -5.79
CA CYS A 31 -6.47 6.43 -6.42
C CYS A 31 -6.42 5.11 -5.65
N LYS A 32 -5.23 4.63 -5.27
CA LYS A 32 -5.04 3.40 -4.48
C LYS A 32 -5.74 3.45 -3.13
N VAL A 33 -5.84 4.62 -2.49
CA VAL A 33 -6.61 4.78 -1.25
C VAL A 33 -8.10 4.48 -1.48
N ARG A 34 -8.66 4.86 -2.62
CA ARG A 34 -10.09 4.71 -2.90
C ARG A 34 -10.44 3.41 -3.63
N HIS A 35 -9.47 2.82 -4.32
CA HIS A 35 -9.62 1.62 -5.16
C HIS A 35 -8.53 0.60 -4.86
N GLY A 36 -8.39 0.18 -3.60
CA GLY A 36 -7.30 -0.71 -3.16
C GLY A 36 -7.25 -2.05 -3.91
N ASP A 37 -8.42 -2.55 -4.34
CA ASP A 37 -8.62 -3.75 -5.14
C ASP A 37 -7.97 -3.68 -6.54
N GLU A 38 -7.87 -2.49 -7.15
CA GLU A 38 -7.21 -2.31 -8.45
C GLU A 38 -5.67 -2.37 -8.36
N PHE A 39 -5.12 -2.17 -7.16
CA PHE A 39 -3.67 -2.09 -6.92
C PHE A 39 -3.10 -3.30 -6.18
N VAL A 40 -3.91 -3.98 -5.37
CA VAL A 40 -3.47 -5.04 -4.48
C VAL A 40 -4.32 -6.29 -4.72
N PRO A 41 -3.79 -7.32 -5.40
CA PRO A 41 -4.56 -8.54 -5.73
C PRO A 41 -5.15 -9.30 -4.52
N ALA A 42 -4.60 -9.08 -3.32
CA ALA A 42 -5.14 -9.64 -2.10
C ALA A 42 -6.47 -8.99 -1.66
N ILE A 43 -6.75 -7.76 -2.09
CA ILE A 43 -7.99 -7.04 -1.82
C ILE A 43 -9.00 -7.40 -2.92
N ALA A 44 -10.10 -8.03 -2.52
CA ALA A 44 -11.20 -8.39 -3.41
C ALA A 44 -12.13 -7.19 -3.66
N GLU A 45 -12.40 -6.42 -2.61
CA GLU A 45 -13.34 -5.29 -2.64
C GLU A 45 -12.80 -4.17 -1.73
N CYS A 46 -13.03 -2.92 -2.14
CA CYS A 46 -12.64 -1.72 -1.40
C CYS A 46 -13.84 -0.75 -1.40
N THR A 47 -14.36 -0.45 -0.21
CA THR A 47 -15.53 0.42 -0.04
C THR A 47 -15.15 1.62 0.82
N VAL A 48 -15.19 2.82 0.25
CA VAL A 48 -14.96 4.06 1.00
C VAL A 48 -16.16 4.35 1.90
N ILE A 49 -15.90 4.56 3.19
CA ILE A 49 -16.89 4.84 4.23
C ILE A 49 -16.94 6.35 4.53
N SER A 50 -15.78 7.01 4.59
CA SER A 50 -15.67 8.46 4.72
C SER A 50 -14.45 8.98 3.97
N ASP A 51 -14.53 10.23 3.50
CA ASP A 51 -13.46 10.94 2.80
C ASP A 51 -13.48 12.40 3.25
N GLU A 52 -12.60 12.73 4.19
CA GLU A 52 -12.57 14.02 4.87
C GLU A 52 -11.25 14.72 4.60
N THR A 53 -11.30 15.96 4.09
CA THR A 53 -10.11 16.79 3.89
C THR A 53 -10.12 17.96 4.86
N THR A 54 -9.09 18.05 5.69
CA THR A 54 -8.93 19.16 6.61
C THR A 54 -8.36 20.37 5.87
N LYS A 55 -9.13 21.47 5.81
CA LYS A 55 -8.75 22.67 5.04
C LYS A 55 -7.45 23.34 5.50
N ASN A 56 -7.01 23.07 6.74
CA ASN A 56 -5.90 23.77 7.37
C ASN A 56 -4.58 22.98 7.39
N ALA A 57 -4.59 21.67 7.13
CA ALA A 57 -3.42 20.81 7.32
C ALA A 57 -2.92 20.09 6.06
N ASN A 58 -3.55 20.28 4.89
CA ASN A 58 -3.30 19.47 3.69
C ASN A 58 -3.32 17.96 3.99
N GLU A 59 -4.16 17.58 4.95
CA GLU A 59 -4.32 16.21 5.40
C GLU A 59 -5.72 15.74 5.01
N THR A 60 -5.75 14.66 4.24
CA THR A 60 -6.99 13.98 3.86
C THR A 60 -7.03 12.62 4.57
N ILE A 61 -8.11 12.36 5.29
CA ILE A 61 -8.35 11.09 5.97
C ILE A 61 -9.47 10.37 5.23
N VAL A 62 -9.18 9.18 4.73
CA VAL A 62 -10.17 8.30 4.09
C VAL A 62 -10.32 7.05 4.93
N THR A 63 -11.53 6.79 5.42
CA THR A 63 -11.84 5.50 6.06
C THR A 63 -12.47 4.59 5.03
N ARG A 64 -11.97 3.36 4.93
CA ARG A 64 -12.48 2.35 3.99
C ARG A 64 -12.59 0.98 4.64
N ASP A 65 -13.51 0.17 4.15
CA ASP A 65 -13.55 -1.26 4.43
C ASP A 65 -12.94 -2.01 3.25
N ILE A 66 -12.02 -2.93 3.54
CA ILE A 66 -11.41 -3.83 2.55
C ILE A 66 -11.81 -5.26 2.82
N LEU A 67 -12.08 -6.01 1.75
CA LEU A 67 -12.37 -7.43 1.83
C LEU A 67 -11.18 -8.21 1.26
N LEU A 68 -10.48 -8.97 2.10
CA LEU A 68 -9.30 -9.73 1.71
C LEU A 68 -9.66 -11.14 1.23
N ASN A 69 -9.10 -11.54 0.10
CA ASN A 69 -9.19 -12.92 -0.40
C ASN A 69 -8.48 -13.90 0.55
N PRO A 70 -9.01 -15.12 0.77
CA PRO A 70 -8.30 -16.16 1.51
C PRO A 70 -6.99 -16.54 0.81
N GLY A 71 -5.99 -16.99 1.58
CA GLY A 71 -4.73 -17.51 1.06
C GLY A 71 -3.69 -16.44 0.66
N ASN A 72 -4.05 -15.15 0.68
CA ASN A 72 -3.18 -14.05 0.26
C ASN A 72 -2.92 -13.02 1.38
N GLY A 73 -1.74 -12.39 1.35
CA GLY A 73 -1.37 -11.27 2.22
C GLY A 73 -1.62 -11.52 3.73
N LEU A 74 -2.36 -10.62 4.36
CA LEU A 74 -2.77 -10.72 5.77
C LEU A 74 -3.75 -11.86 6.07
N ASN A 75 -4.46 -12.36 5.05
CA ASN A 75 -5.48 -13.39 5.20
C ASN A 75 -4.97 -14.77 4.73
N SER A 76 -3.66 -14.97 4.83
CA SER A 76 -3.00 -16.01 4.05
C SER A 76 -3.03 -17.43 4.63
N ASN A 77 -3.50 -17.57 5.86
CA ASN A 77 -3.79 -18.86 6.50
C ASN A 77 -5.31 -19.12 6.62
N ALA A 78 -6.15 -18.23 6.11
CA ALA A 78 -7.60 -18.35 6.24
C ALA A 78 -8.24 -19.04 5.04
N THR A 79 -9.39 -19.68 5.30
CA THR A 79 -10.24 -20.32 4.29
C THR A 79 -11.43 -19.46 3.87
N LYS A 80 -11.65 -18.33 4.56
CA LYS A 80 -12.73 -17.39 4.30
C LYS A 80 -12.16 -16.00 4.02
N ARG A 81 -12.96 -15.16 3.35
CA ARG A 81 -12.62 -13.74 3.22
C ARG A 81 -12.62 -13.06 4.59
N LEU A 82 -11.75 -12.08 4.74
CA LEU A 82 -11.61 -11.28 5.95
C LEU A 82 -11.95 -9.82 5.62
N SER A 83 -12.93 -9.25 6.31
CA SER A 83 -13.20 -7.81 6.23
C SER A 83 -12.35 -7.10 7.25
N LEU A 84 -11.73 -5.98 6.87
CA LEU A 84 -11.00 -5.09 7.78
C LEU A 84 -11.37 -3.65 7.49
N ARG A 85 -11.59 -2.86 8.54
CA ARG A 85 -11.58 -1.40 8.42
C ARG A 85 -10.16 -0.86 8.42
N GLU A 86 -9.91 0.11 7.54
CA GLU A 86 -8.63 0.78 7.39
C GLU A 86 -8.83 2.30 7.34
N VAL A 87 -8.03 3.02 8.12
CA VAL A 87 -7.94 4.48 8.10
C VAL A 87 -6.70 4.88 7.31
N CYS A 88 -6.91 5.63 6.23
CA CYS A 88 -5.87 6.09 5.32
C CYS A 88 -5.64 7.59 5.52
N THR A 89 -4.49 7.96 6.09
CA THR A 89 -4.09 9.35 6.29
C THR A 89 -3.13 9.78 5.19
N GLN A 90 -3.54 10.75 4.38
CA GLN A 90 -2.76 11.29 3.28
C GLN A 90 -2.04 12.56 3.74
N LEU A 91 -0.72 12.50 3.79
CA LEU A 91 0.17 13.62 4.05
C LEU A 91 0.75 14.06 2.71
N ALA A 92 -0.06 14.83 1.99
CA ALA A 92 0.21 15.17 0.61
C ALA A 92 1.48 16.03 0.44
N PRO A 93 2.24 15.88 -0.66
CA PRO A 93 2.06 14.90 -1.74
C PRO A 93 3.04 13.70 -1.62
N TYR A 94 3.53 13.37 -0.41
CA TYR A 94 4.67 12.46 -0.27
C TYR A 94 4.39 11.19 0.51
N ARG A 95 3.32 11.12 1.30
CA ARG A 95 3.12 9.99 2.20
C ARG A 95 1.65 9.67 2.41
N ILE A 96 1.35 8.38 2.46
CA ILE A 96 0.07 7.86 2.92
C ILE A 96 0.34 6.79 3.97
N ASP A 97 -0.31 6.93 5.12
CA ASP A 97 -0.34 5.90 6.16
C ASP A 97 -1.68 5.17 6.12
N PHE A 98 -1.63 3.85 6.12
CA PHE A 98 -2.75 2.94 6.19
C PHE A 98 -2.70 2.24 7.54
N VAL A 99 -3.74 2.41 8.36
CA VAL A 99 -3.85 1.78 9.68
C VAL A 99 -5.11 0.93 9.71
N MET A 100 -4.92 -0.38 9.77
CA MET A 100 -6.01 -1.34 9.86
C MET A 100 -6.48 -1.52 11.31
N GLU A 101 -7.75 -1.89 11.51
CA GLU A 101 -8.34 -2.09 12.83
C GLU A 101 -7.65 -3.17 13.68
N ASN A 102 -6.94 -4.11 13.04
CA ASN A 102 -6.12 -5.12 13.73
C ASN A 102 -4.74 -4.59 14.18
N GLY A 103 -4.46 -3.30 13.97
CA GLY A 103 -3.20 -2.64 14.32
C GLY A 103 -2.07 -2.82 13.31
N THR A 104 -2.32 -3.49 12.16
CA THR A 104 -1.37 -3.52 11.05
C THR A 104 -1.23 -2.13 10.45
N MET A 105 0.01 -1.72 10.19
CA MET A 105 0.31 -0.45 9.55
C MET A 105 1.07 -0.65 8.26
N ILE A 106 0.73 0.14 7.25
CA ILE A 106 1.46 0.25 6.00
C ILE A 106 1.67 1.73 5.73
N THR A 107 2.90 2.13 5.37
CA THR A 107 3.18 3.49 4.89
C THR A 107 3.63 3.38 3.45
N ASN A 108 3.07 4.19 2.56
CA ASN A 108 3.59 4.41 1.22
C ASN A 108 4.18 5.82 1.17
N SER A 109 5.44 5.95 0.80
CA SER A 109 6.11 7.23 0.64
C SER A 109 6.79 7.37 -0.71
N VAL A 110 6.77 8.59 -1.24
CA VAL A 110 7.50 8.98 -2.44
C VAL A 110 8.66 9.86 -2.01
N SER A 111 9.86 9.55 -2.47
CA SER A 111 11.05 10.37 -2.21
C SER A 111 11.80 10.67 -3.50
N SER A 112 12.45 11.83 -3.54
CA SER A 112 13.36 12.20 -4.62
C SER A 112 14.76 11.65 -4.37
N GLY A 113 15.47 11.32 -5.46
CA GLY A 113 16.89 11.03 -5.48
C GLY A 113 17.73 12.28 -5.69
N ALA A 114 18.95 12.10 -6.22
CA ALA A 114 19.87 13.19 -6.51
C ALA A 114 19.37 14.06 -7.65
N GLU A 115 18.70 13.47 -8.64
CA GLU A 115 18.16 14.15 -9.81
C GLU A 115 16.64 14.38 -9.70
N PRO A 116 16.08 15.47 -10.26
CA PRO A 116 14.64 15.75 -10.19
C PRO A 116 13.71 14.65 -10.74
N SER A 117 14.20 13.85 -11.70
CA SER A 117 13.46 12.73 -12.29
C SER A 117 13.61 11.40 -11.52
N GLU A 118 14.54 11.36 -10.57
CA GLU A 118 14.82 10.19 -9.76
C GLU A 118 13.80 10.13 -8.62
N LEU A 119 12.80 9.28 -8.77
CA LEU A 119 11.75 9.09 -7.78
C LEU A 119 11.78 7.65 -7.26
N TYR A 120 11.49 7.50 -5.98
CA TYR A 120 11.43 6.20 -5.30
C TYR A 120 10.08 6.03 -4.61
N LEU A 121 9.44 4.89 -4.81
CA LEU A 121 8.29 4.47 -4.03
C LEU A 121 8.78 3.51 -2.95
N THR A 122 8.65 3.91 -1.70
CA THR A 122 8.98 3.10 -0.54
C THR A 122 7.71 2.68 0.17
N SER A 123 7.60 1.40 0.50
CA SER A 123 6.54 0.90 1.36
C SER A 123 7.13 0.29 2.63
N LEU A 124 6.66 0.75 3.78
CA LEU A 124 6.98 0.21 5.09
C LEU A 124 5.77 -0.56 5.60
N PHE A 125 6.00 -1.73 6.19
CA PHE A 125 4.97 -2.62 6.68
C PHE A 125 5.26 -2.99 8.13
N SER A 126 4.20 -3.04 8.94
CA SER A 126 4.21 -3.57 10.30
C SER A 126 3.00 -4.47 10.49
N TRP A 127 3.14 -5.75 10.12
CA TRP A 127 2.05 -6.73 10.23
C TRP A 127 1.92 -7.25 11.65
N ARG A 128 0.68 -7.30 12.16
CA ARG A 128 0.37 -7.86 13.49
C ARG A 128 -0.11 -9.30 13.38
N HIS A 129 0.52 -10.20 14.12
CA HIS A 129 0.13 -11.60 14.25
C HIS A 129 -0.16 -11.92 15.72
N PRO A 130 -1.36 -11.60 16.23
CA PRO A 130 -1.69 -11.76 17.66
C PRO A 130 -1.54 -13.21 18.12
N ASP A 131 -1.90 -14.15 17.25
CA ASP A 131 -1.91 -15.59 17.53
C ASP A 131 -0.54 -16.26 17.38
N VAL A 132 0.46 -15.52 16.88
CA VAL A 132 1.81 -16.05 16.68
C VAL A 132 2.70 -15.64 17.86
N LYS A 133 3.41 -16.63 18.41
CA LYS A 133 4.40 -16.41 19.47
C LYS A 133 5.67 -15.80 18.87
N ASP A 134 6.11 -14.70 19.45
CA ASP A 134 7.37 -14.05 19.06
C ASP A 134 8.57 -14.99 19.28
N GLY A 135 9.55 -14.93 18.38
CA GLY A 135 10.72 -15.82 18.36
C GLY A 135 10.44 -17.30 18.01
N SER A 136 9.25 -17.63 17.49
CA SER A 136 8.95 -18.98 17.01
C SER A 136 9.37 -19.19 15.54
N ALA A 137 9.55 -20.44 15.12
CA ALA A 137 9.86 -20.79 13.72
C ALA A 137 8.76 -20.34 12.73
N GLU A 138 7.51 -20.18 13.20
CA GLU A 138 6.42 -19.63 12.40
C GLU A 138 6.68 -18.17 11.98
N VAL A 139 7.37 -17.39 12.83
CA VAL A 139 7.74 -16.00 12.52
C VAL A 139 8.66 -15.92 11.30
N GLU A 140 9.64 -16.82 11.19
CA GLU A 140 10.56 -16.85 10.05
C GLU A 140 9.84 -17.17 8.74
N ALA A 141 8.96 -18.18 8.75
CA ALA A 141 8.16 -18.55 7.59
C ALA A 141 7.21 -17.41 7.15
N LEU A 142 6.57 -16.75 8.11
CA LEU A 142 5.73 -15.59 7.84
C LEU A 142 6.56 -14.42 7.31
N ALA A 143 7.75 -14.16 7.85
CA ALA A 143 8.61 -13.06 7.42
C ALA A 143 8.99 -13.18 5.94
N ALA A 144 9.40 -14.37 5.48
CA ALA A 144 9.72 -14.62 4.08
C ALA A 144 8.51 -14.39 3.14
N LYS A 145 7.32 -14.83 3.56
CA LYS A 145 6.06 -14.62 2.81
C LYS A 145 5.68 -13.13 2.74
N HIS A 146 5.87 -12.42 3.84
CA HIS A 146 5.60 -11.00 3.96
C HIS A 146 6.57 -10.14 3.15
N GLU A 147 7.86 -10.51 3.10
CA GLU A 147 8.85 -9.89 2.22
C GLU A 147 8.43 -10.00 0.74
N ALA A 148 8.06 -11.20 0.28
CA ALA A 148 7.58 -11.40 -1.08
C ALA A 148 6.32 -10.58 -1.38
N THR A 149 5.41 -10.49 -0.40
CA THR A 149 4.17 -9.71 -0.50
C THR A 149 4.46 -8.21 -0.60
N ALA A 150 5.39 -7.68 0.22
CA ALA A 150 5.79 -6.27 0.17
C ALA A 150 6.36 -5.90 -1.20
N LYS A 151 7.30 -6.71 -1.70
CA LYS A 151 7.88 -6.49 -3.03
C LYS A 151 6.79 -6.47 -4.10
N ALA A 152 5.93 -7.49 -4.12
CA ALA A 152 4.86 -7.58 -5.10
C ALA A 152 3.89 -6.38 -5.02
N ALA A 153 3.56 -5.91 -3.81
CA ALA A 153 2.67 -4.77 -3.62
C ALA A 153 3.24 -3.47 -4.22
N VAL A 154 4.54 -3.21 -4.05
CA VAL A 154 5.18 -2.01 -4.63
C VAL A 154 5.27 -2.11 -6.15
N GLU A 155 5.74 -3.24 -6.67
CA GLU A 155 5.88 -3.42 -8.12
C GLU A 155 4.52 -3.35 -8.85
N THR A 156 3.50 -4.02 -8.31
CA THR A 156 2.14 -3.99 -8.88
C THR A 156 1.56 -2.58 -8.80
N THR A 157 1.81 -1.84 -7.71
CA THR A 157 1.37 -0.43 -7.60
C THR A 157 1.93 0.41 -8.76
N LEU A 158 3.24 0.32 -9.04
CA LEU A 158 3.87 1.06 -10.14
C LEU A 158 3.36 0.64 -11.52
N VAL A 159 3.09 -0.65 -11.72
CA VAL A 159 2.48 -1.17 -12.96
C VAL A 159 1.08 -0.60 -13.15
N THR A 160 0.24 -0.66 -12.12
CA THR A 160 -1.13 -0.12 -12.14
C THR A 160 -1.12 1.39 -12.40
N MET A 161 -0.25 2.15 -11.74
CA MET A 161 -0.12 3.60 -11.97
C MET A 161 0.17 3.92 -13.44
N ARG A 162 1.13 3.22 -14.06
CA ARG A 162 1.45 3.41 -15.49
C ARG A 162 0.28 3.08 -16.39
N ARG A 163 -0.40 1.96 -16.12
CA ARG A 163 -1.60 1.57 -16.87
C ARG A 163 -2.67 2.65 -16.77
N LEU A 164 -2.97 3.13 -15.57
CA LEU A 164 -3.99 4.16 -15.33
C LEU A 164 -3.64 5.51 -15.99
N VAL A 165 -2.36 5.89 -15.99
CA VAL A 165 -1.89 7.06 -16.76
C VAL A 165 -2.08 6.84 -18.26
N SER A 166 -1.72 5.66 -18.79
CA SER A 166 -1.92 5.35 -20.21
C SER A 166 -3.39 5.29 -20.64
N GLU A 167 -4.28 4.94 -19.71
CA GLU A 167 -5.74 4.95 -19.89
C GLU A 167 -6.36 6.35 -19.70
N GLY A 168 -5.57 7.37 -19.32
CA GLY A 168 -6.06 8.73 -19.05
C GLY A 168 -6.89 8.89 -17.76
N LYS A 169 -6.87 7.87 -16.88
CA LYS A 169 -7.60 7.86 -15.60
C LYS A 169 -6.86 8.61 -14.50
N ILE A 170 -5.55 8.77 -14.63
CA ILE A 170 -4.72 9.62 -13.78
C ILE A 170 -4.08 10.69 -14.66
N ASN A 171 -4.29 11.95 -14.32
CA ASN A 171 -3.72 13.11 -15.00
C ASN A 171 -2.85 13.92 -14.04
N ALA A 172 -1.91 14.70 -14.58
CA ALA A 172 -1.07 15.64 -13.83
C ALA A 172 -1.71 17.03 -13.80
#